data_AF-A0A2E8Q4T9-F1
#
_entry.id   AF-A0A2E8Q4T9-F1
#
_cell.length_a   1.000
_cell.length_b   1.000
_cell.length_c   1.000
_cell.angle_alpha   90.00
_cell.angle_beta   90.00
_cell.angle_gamma   90.00
#
_symmetry.space_group_name_H-M   'P 1'
#
loop_
_entity.id
_entity.type
_entity.pdbx_description
1 polymer ?
#
loop_
_entity_poly.entity_id
_entity_poly.type
_entity_poly.pdbx_seq_one_letter_code
_entity_poly.pdbx_strand_id
1 'polypeptide(L)'
;MQIKRKFTKAGQDAYAGIKFIKTTSEIRNPDGTIVFKLDDVEVPESWSQVASDVIAQKYFRKAGVPTELKTVKEKNVPAFLWRSQKSSSETPTTGENSSKQVFDRLAGAWAYWGWKGGYFSTEEDARAYFDEMRYMLATQMAAPNSPQWFNTGLHWAYGIDGPGQGHHYVDYKTGNLVKSSSAYEHPQPHACFIQSVSDDLVNEGGIMDLWVREARLFKYGSGTGTNFSSLRGDGENLSGGGASSGLMGFLKIGDRAAGAIKSGGTTRRAAKMVICDADHPDIEEFINWKVKEEQKVASIVAGSKMHEQRLNEIFSAIRQWDGSNEDAVDPSKNSSLKTAIREAKKVAIPETYVKRVLDYAKQGYASIEFPTYDTDWDSEAYASVSGQNSNNSIRVTDAFLKAVEEDGDWELIRRTDGSVAKTIKARKLWSDVGHAAWACADPGIQFHDTVNAWHTCPEDGEIRGSNPCSEYMFLDDTACNLASMNLLTFLVDGKFDAKSYVHATRLWTLTLEISVLMAQFPSKEIAQRSYDFRTLGLGYANIGGLLMNMGFGYDSDEGRALCGALTAIMTGTAYATSAE
;
A
#
# COMPACT_ATOMS: atom_id res chain seq x y z
N MET A 1 4.63 32.77 4.23
CA MET A 1 5.82 32.54 3.39
C MET A 1 5.73 33.34 2.10
N GLN A 2 6.85 33.94 1.69
CA GLN A 2 7.00 34.53 0.36
C GLN A 2 7.32 33.43 -0.66
N ILE A 3 6.69 33.47 -1.83
CA ILE A 3 6.86 32.46 -2.88
C ILE A 3 7.40 33.14 -4.14
N LYS A 4 8.64 32.80 -4.50
CA LYS A 4 9.26 33.26 -5.75
C LYS A 4 8.78 32.37 -6.89
N ARG A 5 8.44 32.97 -8.02
CA ARG A 5 8.19 32.22 -9.27
C ARG A 5 9.51 31.83 -9.91
N LYS A 6 9.62 30.59 -10.38
CA LYS A 6 10.80 30.08 -11.07
C LYS A 6 10.44 29.40 -12.37
N PHE A 7 9.40 28.58 -12.36
CA PHE A 7 8.94 27.84 -13.54
C PHE A 7 7.83 28.57 -14.30
N THR A 8 7.11 29.45 -13.61
CA THR A 8 5.96 30.18 -14.14
C THR A 8 6.22 31.69 -14.21
N LYS A 9 5.33 32.42 -14.89
CA LYS A 9 5.37 33.88 -15.00
C LYS A 9 4.05 34.48 -14.50
N ALA A 10 4.14 35.56 -13.73
CA ALA A 10 2.96 36.26 -13.23
C ALA A 10 2.06 36.73 -14.40
N GLY A 11 0.75 36.56 -14.26
CA GLY A 11 -0.24 36.94 -15.27
C GLY A 11 -0.33 36.00 -16.48
N GLN A 12 0.44 34.91 -16.53
CA GLN A 12 0.31 33.86 -17.54
C GLN A 12 -0.33 32.62 -16.93
N ASP A 13 -0.99 31.82 -17.76
CA ASP A 13 -1.50 30.52 -17.34
C ASP A 13 -0.34 29.59 -16.94
N ALA A 14 -0.53 28.76 -15.90
CA ALA A 14 0.51 27.87 -15.39
C ALA A 14 0.99 26.84 -16.42
N TYR A 15 0.15 26.52 -17.41
CA TYR A 15 0.44 25.61 -18.50
C TYR A 15 0.97 26.33 -19.75
N ALA A 16 1.20 27.65 -19.69
CA ALA A 16 1.77 28.40 -20.81
C ALA A 16 3.11 27.78 -21.24
N GLY A 17 3.18 27.36 -22.51
CA GLY A 17 4.35 26.66 -23.07
C GLY A 17 4.32 25.14 -22.95
N ILE A 18 3.30 24.56 -22.31
CA ILE A 18 3.07 23.10 -22.28
C ILE A 18 1.97 22.76 -23.29
N LYS A 19 2.30 21.98 -24.32
CA LYS A 19 1.32 21.49 -25.28
C LYS A 19 0.57 20.28 -24.70
N PHE A 20 -0.76 20.32 -24.76
CA PHE A 20 -1.61 19.19 -24.38
C PHE A 20 -2.20 18.54 -25.64
N ILE A 21 -2.31 17.21 -25.59
CA ILE A 21 -2.89 16.37 -26.63
C ILE A 21 -4.01 15.52 -26.04
N LYS A 22 -4.85 14.97 -26.92
CA LYS A 22 -5.83 13.95 -26.56
C LYS A 22 -5.34 12.58 -27.00
N THR A 23 -5.48 11.59 -26.13
CA THR A 23 -5.20 10.17 -26.41
C THR A 23 -6.36 9.30 -25.91
N THR A 24 -6.29 8.00 -26.18
CA THR A 24 -7.20 6.99 -25.62
C THR A 24 -6.41 6.11 -24.67
N SER A 25 -7.01 5.78 -23.52
CA SER A 25 -6.50 4.74 -22.63
C SER A 25 -7.37 3.50 -22.74
N GLU A 26 -6.76 2.33 -22.97
CA GLU A 26 -7.47 1.08 -23.16
C GLU A 26 -6.73 -0.09 -22.52
N ILE A 27 -7.45 -0.95 -21.78
CA ILE A 27 -6.95 -2.21 -21.25
C ILE A 27 -7.75 -3.33 -21.90
N ARG A 28 -7.04 -4.36 -22.37
CA ARG A 28 -7.63 -5.62 -22.83
C ARG A 28 -7.16 -6.78 -21.98
N ASN A 29 -8.04 -7.74 -21.76
CA ASN A 29 -7.67 -9.07 -21.30
C ASN A 29 -6.83 -9.80 -22.36
N PRO A 30 -6.11 -10.88 -22.00
CA PRO A 30 -5.39 -11.72 -22.96
C PRO A 30 -6.27 -12.28 -24.09
N ASP A 31 -7.58 -12.46 -23.83
CA ASP A 31 -8.58 -12.90 -24.81
C ASP A 31 -9.06 -11.77 -25.77
N GLY A 32 -8.53 -10.56 -25.61
CA GLY A 32 -8.84 -9.38 -26.41
C GLY A 32 -10.06 -8.57 -25.94
N THR A 33 -10.78 -9.01 -24.92
CA THR A 33 -11.94 -8.28 -24.36
C THR A 33 -11.50 -7.00 -23.64
N ILE A 34 -12.25 -5.92 -23.81
CA ILE A 34 -11.91 -4.62 -23.21
C ILE A 34 -12.33 -4.62 -21.73
N VAL A 35 -11.36 -4.40 -20.84
CA VAL A 35 -11.55 -4.27 -19.39
C VAL A 35 -11.87 -2.83 -19.00
N PHE A 36 -11.20 -1.88 -19.67
CA PHE A 36 -11.36 -0.45 -19.43
C PHE A 36 -11.06 0.30 -20.72
N LYS A 37 -11.85 1.31 -21.02
CA LYS A 37 -11.56 2.26 -22.10
C LYS A 37 -12.02 3.66 -21.70
N LEU A 38 -11.16 4.65 -21.94
CA LEU A 38 -11.50 6.06 -21.81
C LEU A 38 -10.92 6.80 -23.01
N ASP A 39 -11.81 7.36 -23.83
CA ASP A 39 -11.46 8.21 -24.96
C ASP A 39 -11.26 9.67 -24.52
N ASP A 40 -10.64 10.48 -25.40
CA ASP A 40 -10.44 11.91 -25.19
C ASP A 40 -9.65 12.29 -23.92
N VAL A 41 -8.71 11.44 -23.50
CA VAL A 41 -7.82 11.70 -22.35
C VAL A 41 -6.87 12.84 -22.67
N GLU A 42 -7.03 14.00 -22.02
CA GLU A 42 -6.16 15.18 -22.23
C GLU A 42 -4.93 15.16 -21.29
N VAL A 43 -3.74 15.10 -21.88
CA VAL A 43 -2.44 15.01 -21.18
C VAL A 43 -1.38 15.87 -21.85
N PRO A 44 -0.29 16.27 -21.16
CA PRO A 44 0.85 16.91 -21.81
C PRO A 44 1.44 16.02 -22.90
N GLU A 45 1.82 16.61 -24.05
CA GLU A 45 2.40 15.89 -25.19
C GLU A 45 3.68 15.13 -24.86
N SER A 46 4.44 15.62 -23.88
CA SER A 46 5.69 14.99 -23.42
C SER A 46 5.49 13.72 -22.61
N TRP A 47 4.26 13.39 -22.20
CA TRP A 47 3.99 12.20 -21.40
C TRP A 47 4.05 10.94 -22.26
N SER A 48 4.58 9.86 -21.67
CA SER A 48 4.50 8.54 -22.30
C SER A 48 3.06 8.02 -22.28
N GLN A 49 2.73 7.12 -23.22
CA GLN A 49 1.42 6.46 -23.23
C GLN A 49 1.14 5.74 -21.90
N VAL A 50 2.17 5.13 -21.28
CA VAL A 50 2.06 4.48 -19.96
C VAL A 50 1.66 5.49 -18.87
N ALA A 51 2.22 6.70 -18.86
CA ALA A 51 1.83 7.72 -17.89
C ALA A 51 0.38 8.18 -18.12
N SER A 52 -0.02 8.35 -19.38
CA SER A 52 -1.39 8.68 -19.80
C SER A 52 -2.39 7.59 -19.36
N ASP A 53 -2.01 6.33 -19.52
CA ASP A 53 -2.80 5.19 -19.08
C ASP A 53 -2.93 5.14 -17.56
N VAL A 54 -1.83 5.33 -16.83
CA VAL A 54 -1.84 5.32 -15.36
C VAL A 54 -2.74 6.42 -14.79
N ILE A 55 -2.64 7.66 -15.28
CA ILE A 55 -3.49 8.75 -14.78
C ILE A 55 -4.97 8.49 -15.12
N ALA A 56 -5.26 8.07 -16.35
CA ALA A 56 -6.61 7.79 -16.79
C ALA A 56 -7.24 6.64 -16.01
N GLN A 57 -6.49 5.57 -15.74
CA GLN A 57 -6.98 4.36 -15.09
C GLN A 57 -7.10 4.52 -13.59
N LYS A 58 -6.09 5.10 -12.94
CA LYS A 58 -5.97 5.07 -11.48
C LYS A 58 -6.36 6.38 -10.82
N TYR A 59 -6.08 7.52 -11.43
CA TYR A 59 -6.13 8.82 -10.74
C TYR A 59 -7.29 9.71 -11.15
N PHE A 60 -7.83 9.53 -12.37
CA PHE A 60 -9.09 10.18 -12.75
C PHE A 60 -10.24 9.65 -11.89
N ARG A 61 -10.96 10.59 -11.27
CA ARG A 61 -12.23 10.33 -10.62
C ARG A 61 -13.21 9.83 -11.66
N LYS A 62 -13.71 8.60 -11.49
CA LYS A 62 -14.53 7.93 -12.50
C LYS A 62 -15.97 8.44 -12.60
N ALA A 63 -16.50 8.99 -11.52
CA ALA A 63 -17.90 9.41 -11.44
C ALA A 63 -18.12 10.49 -10.37
N GLY A 64 -19.23 11.21 -10.48
CA GLY A 64 -19.68 12.20 -9.51
C GLY A 64 -19.11 13.61 -9.72
N VAL A 65 -18.33 13.82 -10.78
CA VAL A 65 -17.82 15.15 -11.16
C VAL A 65 -18.94 15.93 -11.86
N PRO A 66 -19.44 17.06 -11.32
CA PRO A 66 -20.51 17.82 -11.96
C PRO A 66 -20.08 18.37 -13.32
N THR A 67 -20.96 18.32 -14.31
CA THR A 67 -20.71 18.91 -15.64
C THR A 67 -20.73 20.43 -15.63
N GLU A 68 -21.35 21.03 -14.61
CA GLU A 68 -21.45 22.47 -14.43
C GLU A 68 -21.21 22.84 -12.96
N LEU A 69 -20.35 23.83 -12.74
CA LEU A 69 -19.92 24.26 -11.42
C LEU A 69 -20.23 25.73 -11.19
N LYS A 70 -20.55 26.07 -9.95
CA LYS A 70 -20.60 27.45 -9.46
C LYS A 70 -19.66 27.62 -8.27
N THR A 71 -18.98 28.77 -8.24
CA THR A 71 -18.09 29.13 -7.13
C THR A 71 -18.90 29.53 -5.89
N VAL A 72 -18.41 29.17 -4.71
CA VAL A 72 -18.99 29.56 -3.42
C VAL A 72 -18.13 30.62 -2.78
N LYS A 73 -18.68 31.83 -2.64
CA LYS A 73 -17.99 32.94 -1.99
C LYS A 73 -17.72 32.58 -0.54
N GLU A 74 -16.46 32.67 -0.14
CA GLU A 74 -16.03 32.48 1.24
C GLU A 74 -15.38 33.76 1.76
N LYS A 75 -15.78 34.18 2.96
CA LYS A 75 -15.23 35.37 3.60
C LYS A 75 -13.76 35.15 3.92
N ASN A 76 -12.92 36.16 3.66
CA ASN A 76 -11.47 36.13 3.89
C ASN A 76 -10.70 35.11 3.03
N VAL A 77 -11.31 34.59 1.96
CA VAL A 77 -10.65 33.76 0.95
C VAL A 77 -10.65 34.52 -0.39
N PRO A 78 -9.49 34.69 -1.05
CA PRO A 78 -9.41 35.30 -2.37
C PRO A 78 -10.30 34.61 -3.40
N ALA A 79 -10.85 35.39 -4.33
CA ALA A 79 -11.83 34.89 -5.29
C ALA A 79 -11.35 33.70 -6.14
N PHE A 80 -10.04 33.64 -6.43
CA PHE A 80 -9.47 32.53 -7.20
C PHE A 80 -9.34 31.21 -6.42
N LEU A 81 -9.45 31.26 -5.08
CA LEU A 81 -9.41 30.09 -4.20
C LEU A 81 -10.79 29.68 -3.69
N TRP A 82 -11.87 30.35 -4.12
CA TRP A 82 -13.21 29.94 -3.78
C TRP A 82 -13.48 28.54 -4.28
N ARG A 83 -13.95 27.68 -3.36
CA ARG A 83 -14.39 26.33 -3.70
C ARG A 83 -15.55 26.37 -4.69
N SER A 84 -15.72 25.28 -5.40
CA SER A 84 -16.82 25.07 -6.34
C SER A 84 -17.79 24.01 -5.82
N GLN A 85 -19.00 24.04 -6.35
CA GLN A 85 -20.03 23.02 -6.13
C GLN A 85 -20.89 22.90 -7.38
N LYS A 86 -21.70 21.83 -7.47
CA LYS A 86 -22.69 21.68 -8.53
C LYS A 86 -23.60 22.92 -8.66
N SER A 87 -23.86 23.35 -9.90
CA SER A 87 -24.69 24.53 -10.19
C SER A 87 -26.11 24.39 -9.62
N SER A 88 -26.72 23.21 -9.76
CA SER A 88 -28.03 22.86 -9.21
C SER A 88 -28.04 21.43 -8.65
N SER A 89 -29.11 21.04 -7.96
CA SER A 89 -29.28 19.66 -7.48
C SER A 89 -29.36 18.63 -8.62
N GLU A 90 -29.80 19.07 -9.80
CA GLU A 90 -30.08 18.26 -11.00
C GLU A 90 -28.92 18.26 -12.00
N THR A 91 -27.82 18.98 -11.72
CA THR A 91 -26.64 19.01 -12.61
C THR A 91 -26.14 17.57 -12.86
N PRO A 92 -26.02 17.15 -14.14
CA PRO A 92 -25.46 15.84 -14.48
C PRO A 92 -24.04 15.67 -13.95
N THR A 93 -23.63 14.42 -13.76
CA THR A 93 -22.27 14.09 -13.32
C THR A 93 -21.58 13.15 -14.30
N THR A 94 -20.26 13.24 -14.34
CA THR A 94 -19.35 12.47 -15.20
C THR A 94 -18.08 12.10 -14.40
N GLY A 95 -17.04 11.62 -15.09
CA GLY A 95 -15.68 11.47 -14.57
C GLY A 95 -14.71 12.52 -15.10
N GLU A 96 -13.52 12.58 -14.51
CA GLU A 96 -12.38 13.33 -15.03
C GLU A 96 -11.89 12.69 -16.34
N ASN A 97 -11.56 13.51 -17.32
CA ASN A 97 -10.94 13.09 -18.58
C ASN A 97 -9.73 13.97 -18.98
N SER A 98 -9.38 14.97 -18.17
CA SER A 98 -8.20 15.81 -18.39
C SER A 98 -7.30 15.79 -17.17
N SER A 99 -5.99 15.65 -17.42
CA SER A 99 -4.95 15.80 -16.40
C SER A 99 -4.95 17.19 -15.76
N LYS A 100 -5.38 18.24 -16.46
CA LYS A 100 -5.54 19.58 -15.89
C LYS A 100 -6.53 19.60 -14.73
N GLN A 101 -7.65 18.86 -14.85
CA GLN A 101 -8.64 18.75 -13.78
C GLN A 101 -8.00 18.22 -12.49
N VAL A 102 -7.14 17.20 -12.63
CA VAL A 102 -6.40 16.60 -11.51
C VAL A 102 -5.39 17.59 -10.93
N PHE A 103 -4.56 18.21 -11.77
CA PHE A 103 -3.54 19.16 -11.32
C PHE A 103 -4.16 20.37 -10.61
N ASP A 104 -5.25 20.90 -11.18
CA ASP A 104 -5.98 22.05 -10.64
C ASP A 104 -6.63 21.72 -9.29
N ARG A 105 -7.28 20.55 -9.14
CA ARG A 105 -7.88 20.20 -7.84
C ARG A 105 -6.83 19.94 -6.76
N LEU A 106 -5.68 19.35 -7.12
CA LEU A 106 -4.60 19.10 -6.17
C LEU A 106 -3.98 20.42 -5.71
N ALA A 107 -3.41 21.17 -6.65
CA ALA A 107 -2.73 22.43 -6.35
C ALA A 107 -3.68 23.48 -5.77
N GLY A 108 -4.94 23.49 -6.21
CA GLY A 108 -5.96 24.43 -5.73
C GLY A 108 -6.40 24.12 -4.30
N ALA A 109 -6.56 22.84 -3.95
CA ALA A 109 -6.85 22.45 -2.57
C ALA A 109 -5.68 22.76 -1.63
N TRP A 110 -4.44 22.48 -2.04
CA TRP A 110 -3.27 22.86 -1.27
C TRP A 110 -3.17 24.39 -1.10
N ALA A 111 -3.38 25.17 -2.17
CA ALA A 111 -3.36 26.62 -2.08
C ALA A 111 -4.51 27.17 -1.19
N TYR A 112 -5.70 26.58 -1.27
CA TYR A 112 -6.85 26.93 -0.44
C TYR A 112 -6.58 26.70 1.05
N TRP A 113 -6.10 25.50 1.41
CA TRP A 113 -5.78 25.18 2.80
C TRP A 113 -4.53 25.90 3.29
N GLY A 114 -3.54 26.10 2.43
CA GLY A 114 -2.36 26.93 2.72
C GLY A 114 -2.74 28.39 3.01
N TRP A 115 -3.68 28.95 2.25
CA TRP A 115 -4.21 30.29 2.53
C TRP A 115 -4.93 30.33 3.88
N LYS A 116 -5.83 29.36 4.14
CA LYS A 116 -6.59 29.28 5.38
C LYS A 116 -5.69 29.08 6.60
N GLY A 117 -4.63 28.29 6.48
CA GLY A 117 -3.62 28.08 7.50
C GLY A 117 -2.59 29.19 7.66
N GLY A 118 -2.67 30.27 6.85
CA GLY A 118 -1.76 31.42 6.97
C GLY A 118 -0.35 31.19 6.42
N TYR A 119 -0.16 30.19 5.55
CA TYR A 119 1.15 29.84 5.00
C TYR A 119 1.66 30.83 3.93
N PHE A 120 0.80 31.67 3.36
CA PHE A 120 1.17 32.65 2.34
C PHE A 120 1.18 34.07 2.90
N SER A 121 2.21 34.84 2.58
CA SER A 121 2.34 36.23 3.06
C SER A 121 1.41 37.19 2.31
N THR A 122 1.14 36.92 1.03
CA THR A 122 0.26 37.72 0.18
C THR A 122 -0.59 36.85 -0.75
N GLU A 123 -1.62 37.45 -1.39
CA GLU A 123 -2.40 36.76 -2.43
C GLU A 123 -1.52 36.36 -3.63
N GLU A 124 -0.53 37.17 -3.99
CA GLU A 124 0.41 36.85 -5.08
C GLU A 124 1.27 35.63 -4.73
N ASP A 125 1.68 35.48 -3.46
CA ASP A 125 2.43 34.29 -3.03
C ASP A 125 1.59 33.02 -3.18
N ALA A 126 0.30 33.07 -2.82
CA ALA A 126 -0.63 31.96 -2.98
C ALA A 126 -0.87 31.62 -4.47
N ARG A 127 -0.96 32.64 -5.34
CA ARG A 127 -1.06 32.46 -6.80
C ARG A 127 0.22 31.86 -7.37
N ALA A 128 1.38 32.36 -6.96
CA ALA A 128 2.68 31.83 -7.36
C ALA A 128 2.81 30.36 -6.98
N TYR A 129 2.47 29.99 -5.74
CA TYR A 129 2.46 28.60 -5.30
C TYR A 129 1.51 27.75 -6.16
N PHE A 130 0.27 28.20 -6.36
CA PHE A 130 -0.72 27.47 -7.16
C PHE A 130 -0.22 27.20 -8.60
N ASP A 131 0.39 28.20 -9.24
CA ASP A 131 0.90 28.07 -10.59
C ASP A 131 2.13 27.17 -10.67
N GLU A 132 3.10 27.34 -9.76
CA GLU A 132 4.33 26.53 -9.73
C GLU A 132 4.02 25.05 -9.47
N MET A 133 3.07 24.74 -8.58
CA MET A 133 2.65 23.36 -8.30
C MET A 133 1.98 22.72 -9.53
N ARG A 134 1.10 23.44 -10.22
CA ARG A 134 0.46 22.96 -11.47
C ARG A 134 1.49 22.69 -12.56
N TYR A 135 2.46 23.59 -12.72
CA TYR A 135 3.56 23.39 -13.64
C TYR A 135 4.34 22.11 -13.31
N MET A 136 4.79 21.96 -12.06
CA MET A 136 5.60 20.80 -11.64
C MET A 136 4.86 19.46 -11.79
N LEU A 137 3.55 19.44 -11.57
CA LEU A 137 2.72 18.26 -11.82
C LEU A 137 2.63 17.94 -13.32
N ALA A 138 2.37 18.95 -14.16
CA ALA A 138 2.26 18.78 -15.61
C ALA A 138 3.59 18.35 -16.26
N THR A 139 4.73 18.82 -15.76
CA THR A 139 6.07 18.48 -16.27
C THR A 139 6.70 17.27 -15.57
N GLN A 140 5.96 16.59 -14.68
CA GLN A 140 6.40 15.42 -13.92
C GLN A 140 7.71 15.65 -13.14
N MET A 141 7.92 16.88 -12.66
CA MET A 141 9.08 17.23 -11.81
C MET A 141 8.99 16.58 -10.43
N ALA A 142 7.79 16.32 -9.96
CA ALA A 142 7.52 15.62 -8.73
C ALA A 142 6.10 15.07 -8.71
N ALA A 143 5.87 14.10 -7.83
CA ALA A 143 4.55 13.51 -7.62
C ALA A 143 4.30 13.27 -6.12
N PRO A 144 3.09 13.55 -5.61
CA PRO A 144 2.69 13.13 -4.28
C PRO A 144 2.32 11.65 -4.26
N ASN A 145 2.16 11.08 -3.06
CA ASN A 145 1.68 9.73 -2.87
C ASN A 145 0.26 9.49 -3.44
N SER A 146 -0.08 8.24 -3.77
CA SER A 146 -1.35 7.90 -4.43
C SER A 146 -2.63 8.43 -3.73
N PRO A 147 -2.79 8.34 -2.40
CA PRO A 147 -3.94 8.95 -1.72
C PRO A 147 -4.18 10.44 -1.99
N GLN A 148 -3.14 11.23 -2.26
CA GLN A 148 -3.31 12.64 -2.67
C GLN A 148 -4.05 12.71 -4.00
N TRP A 149 -3.58 11.94 -4.99
CA TRP A 149 -4.24 11.84 -6.29
C TRP A 149 -5.69 11.38 -6.18
N PHE A 150 -6.01 10.46 -5.27
CA PHE A 150 -7.39 9.95 -5.14
C PHE A 150 -8.34 10.94 -4.47
N ASN A 151 -7.90 11.58 -3.39
CA ASN A 151 -8.81 12.20 -2.42
C ASN A 151 -8.71 13.73 -2.40
N THR A 152 -7.55 14.29 -2.70
CA THR A 152 -7.29 15.72 -2.49
C THR A 152 -8.06 16.57 -3.50
N GLY A 153 -8.77 17.58 -2.97
CA GLY A 153 -9.46 18.58 -3.76
C GLY A 153 -10.79 18.17 -4.38
N LEU A 154 -11.30 16.96 -4.14
CA LEU A 154 -12.62 16.55 -4.63
C LEU A 154 -13.75 17.45 -4.09
N HIS A 155 -13.72 17.77 -2.79
CA HIS A 155 -14.67 18.70 -2.19
C HIS A 155 -14.43 20.14 -2.66
N TRP A 156 -13.17 20.59 -2.70
CA TRP A 156 -12.83 21.96 -3.10
C TRP A 156 -13.17 22.26 -4.56
N ALA A 157 -12.82 21.37 -5.50
CA ALA A 157 -13.01 21.59 -6.93
C ALA A 157 -14.42 21.27 -7.41
N TYR A 158 -15.10 20.30 -6.80
CA TYR A 158 -16.37 19.76 -7.33
C TYR A 158 -17.54 19.83 -6.34
N GLY A 159 -17.30 20.14 -5.07
CA GLY A 159 -18.31 20.03 -4.01
C GLY A 159 -18.77 18.60 -3.76
N ILE A 160 -17.94 17.60 -4.11
CA ILE A 160 -18.19 16.20 -3.80
C ILE A 160 -18.10 16.00 -2.29
N ASP A 161 -19.13 15.40 -1.71
CA ASP A 161 -19.22 15.16 -0.27
C ASP A 161 -19.96 13.84 0.04
N GLY A 162 -19.92 13.41 1.30
CA GLY A 162 -20.60 12.25 1.84
C GLY A 162 -20.56 12.25 3.37
N PRO A 163 -21.35 11.39 4.05
CA PRO A 163 -21.39 11.35 5.50
C PRO A 163 -20.06 10.90 6.10
N GLY A 164 -19.65 11.51 7.22
CA GLY A 164 -18.46 11.13 7.96
C GLY A 164 -18.40 9.63 8.31
N GLN A 165 -17.19 9.06 8.25
CA GLN A 165 -16.96 7.60 8.34
C GLN A 165 -16.29 7.16 9.66
N GLY A 166 -16.31 8.04 10.67
CA GLY A 166 -15.64 7.82 11.95
C GLY A 166 -14.24 8.42 12.04
N HIS A 167 -13.84 9.21 11.04
CA HIS A 167 -12.59 9.97 11.03
C HIS A 167 -12.63 11.19 11.96
N HIS A 168 -11.44 11.67 12.33
CA HIS A 168 -11.21 12.84 13.16
C HIS A 168 -10.13 13.74 12.53
N TYR A 169 -10.13 15.02 12.88
CA TYR A 169 -9.08 15.97 12.54
C TYR A 169 -8.89 16.94 13.71
N VAL A 170 -7.76 17.64 13.77
CA VAL A 170 -7.56 18.75 14.70
C VAL A 170 -7.88 20.04 13.97
N ASP A 171 -8.82 20.83 14.48
CA ASP A 171 -9.14 22.13 13.91
C ASP A 171 -7.96 23.08 14.15
N TYR A 172 -7.32 23.52 13.06
CA TYR A 172 -6.08 24.30 13.13
C TYR A 172 -6.23 25.69 13.79
N LYS A 173 -7.45 26.20 13.97
CA LYS A 173 -7.67 27.49 14.63
C LYS A 173 -7.80 27.34 16.13
N THR A 174 -8.51 26.30 16.56
CA THR A 174 -8.83 26.06 17.96
C THR A 174 -7.86 25.10 18.63
N GLY A 175 -7.13 24.28 17.86
CA GLY A 175 -6.30 23.19 18.36
C GLY A 175 -7.10 22.01 18.91
N ASN A 176 -8.42 22.00 18.74
CA ASN A 176 -9.28 20.96 19.31
C ASN A 176 -9.44 19.79 18.34
N LEU A 177 -9.44 18.58 18.89
CA LEU A 177 -9.82 17.38 18.17
C LEU A 177 -11.32 17.39 17.86
N VAL A 178 -11.67 17.18 16.59
CA VAL A 178 -13.03 17.21 16.07
C VAL A 178 -13.33 15.93 15.29
N LYS A 179 -14.53 15.38 15.49
CA LYS A 179 -15.04 14.27 14.68
C LYS A 179 -15.56 14.80 13.34
N SER A 180 -15.12 14.19 12.25
CA SER A 180 -15.52 14.60 10.91
C SER A 180 -17.00 14.34 10.64
N SER A 181 -17.72 15.38 10.20
CA SER A 181 -19.08 15.28 9.67
C SER A 181 -19.11 14.93 8.17
N SER A 182 -18.02 15.23 7.46
CA SER A 182 -17.86 15.05 6.01
C SER A 182 -16.78 14.00 5.68
N ALA A 183 -17.01 13.24 4.62
CA ALA A 183 -16.05 12.27 4.07
C ALA A 183 -14.96 12.90 3.17
N TYR A 184 -15.14 14.15 2.70
CA TYR A 184 -14.28 14.73 1.66
C TYR A 184 -13.85 16.18 1.91
N GLU A 185 -14.49 16.91 2.83
CA GLU A 185 -14.09 18.29 3.17
C GLU A 185 -12.64 18.35 3.66
N HIS A 186 -12.33 17.44 4.59
CA HIS A 186 -10.97 17.07 4.94
C HIS A 186 -10.62 15.76 4.21
N PRO A 187 -9.67 15.73 3.27
CA PRO A 187 -9.30 14.48 2.60
C PRO A 187 -8.53 13.53 3.54
N GLN A 188 -8.35 12.26 3.14
CA GLN A 188 -7.31 11.38 3.69
C GLN A 188 -6.15 11.31 2.69
N PRO A 189 -5.19 12.26 2.74
CA PRO A 189 -4.11 12.36 1.76
C PRO A 189 -2.86 11.56 2.15
N HIS A 190 -2.77 11.02 3.36
CA HIS A 190 -1.57 10.32 3.85
C HIS A 190 -1.51 8.89 3.30
N ALA A 191 -0.31 8.39 3.00
CA ALA A 191 -0.13 7.03 2.50
C ALA A 191 0.29 6.05 3.59
N CYS A 192 1.03 6.53 4.58
CA CYS A 192 1.74 5.70 5.54
C CYS A 192 1.18 5.93 6.93
N PHE A 193 0.78 4.86 7.60
CA PHE A 193 0.24 4.88 8.95
C PHE A 193 0.95 3.85 9.81
N ILE A 194 1.27 4.22 11.04
CA ILE A 194 1.70 3.30 12.09
C ILE A 194 0.57 3.25 13.09
N GLN A 195 0.15 2.06 13.50
CA GLN A 195 -0.96 1.87 14.44
C GLN A 195 -0.51 0.98 15.59
N SER A 196 -0.86 1.38 16.81
CA SER A 196 -0.70 0.52 17.98
C SER A 196 -1.83 -0.51 18.07
N VAL A 197 -1.53 -1.58 18.82
CA VAL A 197 -2.51 -2.58 19.25
C VAL A 197 -2.25 -2.95 20.70
N SER A 198 -3.31 -2.92 21.49
CA SER A 198 -3.30 -3.43 22.86
C SER A 198 -3.73 -4.90 22.89
N ASP A 199 -3.25 -5.65 23.88
CA ASP A 199 -3.64 -7.03 24.13
C ASP A 199 -5.04 -7.13 24.77
N ASP A 200 -6.03 -6.63 24.01
CA ASP A 200 -7.45 -6.59 24.31
C ASP A 200 -8.22 -6.97 23.04
N LEU A 201 -9.28 -7.77 23.18
CA LEU A 201 -10.00 -8.29 22.03
C LEU A 201 -10.91 -7.24 21.36
N VAL A 202 -11.70 -6.47 22.11
CA VAL A 202 -12.88 -5.75 21.58
C VAL A 202 -12.98 -4.28 21.96
N ASN A 203 -12.20 -3.79 22.92
CA ASN A 203 -12.25 -2.40 23.36
C ASN A 203 -11.50 -1.47 22.38
N GLU A 204 -11.68 -0.16 22.53
CA GLU A 204 -10.95 0.87 21.76
C GLU A 204 -9.43 0.65 21.93
N GLY A 205 -8.69 0.60 20.82
CA GLY A 205 -7.26 0.26 20.82
C GLY A 205 -6.94 -1.25 20.84
N GLY A 206 -7.93 -2.12 20.96
CA GLY A 206 -7.78 -3.59 20.89
C GLY A 206 -7.69 -4.15 19.46
N ILE A 207 -7.68 -5.48 19.36
CA ILE A 207 -7.45 -6.23 18.11
C ILE A 207 -8.58 -6.00 17.09
N MET A 208 -9.84 -6.12 17.51
CA MET A 208 -10.99 -5.95 16.59
C MET A 208 -11.14 -4.49 16.15
N ASP A 209 -10.85 -3.54 17.05
CA ASP A 209 -10.86 -2.12 16.72
C ASP A 209 -9.75 -1.74 15.72
N LEU A 210 -8.56 -2.34 15.84
CA LEU A 210 -7.49 -2.18 14.85
C LEU A 210 -8.00 -2.50 13.43
N TRP A 211 -8.71 -3.60 13.23
CA TRP A 211 -9.22 -3.96 11.90
C TRP A 211 -10.27 -2.97 11.38
N VAL A 212 -11.08 -2.39 12.25
CA VAL A 212 -12.00 -1.31 11.88
C VAL A 212 -11.22 -0.07 11.42
N ARG A 213 -10.17 0.32 12.15
CA ARG A 213 -9.30 1.45 11.79
C ARG A 213 -8.56 1.19 10.48
N GLU A 214 -8.02 -0.01 10.28
CA GLU A 214 -7.38 -0.43 9.03
C GLU A 214 -8.34 -0.40 7.84
N ALA A 215 -9.58 -0.89 8.02
CA ALA A 215 -10.59 -0.84 6.97
C ALA A 215 -10.90 0.61 6.54
N ARG A 216 -10.95 1.56 7.47
CA ARG A 216 -11.08 3.00 7.16
C ARG A 216 -9.89 3.49 6.34
N LEU A 217 -8.66 3.08 6.67
CA LEU A 217 -7.46 3.46 5.93
C LEU A 217 -7.46 2.91 4.50
N PHE A 218 -7.72 1.60 4.36
CA PHE A 218 -7.72 0.93 3.07
C PHE A 218 -8.78 1.50 2.14
N LYS A 219 -9.99 1.81 2.65
CA LYS A 219 -11.07 2.43 1.88
C LYS A 219 -10.62 3.67 1.10
N TYR A 220 -9.70 4.46 1.64
CA TYR A 220 -9.21 5.71 1.04
C TYR A 220 -7.81 5.61 0.43
N GLY A 221 -7.25 4.41 0.29
CA GLY A 221 -6.03 4.19 -0.49
C GLY A 221 -4.73 4.14 0.32
N SER A 222 -4.80 4.19 1.64
CA SER A 222 -3.64 4.26 2.52
C SER A 222 -3.21 2.87 2.99
N GLY A 223 -1.95 2.73 3.36
CA GLY A 223 -1.38 1.52 3.95
C GLY A 223 -1.00 1.73 5.42
N THR A 224 -0.87 0.64 6.16
CA THR A 224 -0.66 0.68 7.61
C THR A 224 0.28 -0.42 8.09
N GLY A 225 1.08 -0.14 9.11
CA GLY A 225 1.80 -1.18 9.84
C GLY A 225 1.55 -1.14 11.33
N THR A 226 1.70 -2.30 11.95
CA THR A 226 1.48 -2.50 13.38
C THR A 226 2.49 -3.52 13.89
N ASN A 227 3.11 -3.21 15.04
CA ASN A 227 3.86 -4.18 15.80
C ASN A 227 2.90 -4.95 16.72
N PHE A 228 2.84 -6.27 16.54
CA PHE A 228 1.91 -7.16 17.24
C PHE A 228 2.53 -7.80 18.49
N SER A 229 3.76 -7.44 18.84
CA SER A 229 4.52 -8.09 19.91
C SER A 229 4.01 -7.79 21.31
N SER A 230 3.06 -6.85 21.44
CA SER A 230 2.33 -6.62 22.68
C SER A 230 1.29 -7.70 22.96
N LEU A 231 0.83 -8.43 21.94
CA LEU A 231 -0.15 -9.50 22.10
C LEU A 231 0.48 -10.69 22.82
N ARG A 232 -0.28 -11.35 23.69
CA ARG A 232 0.21 -12.55 24.38
C ARG A 232 0.39 -13.74 23.41
N GLY A 233 1.46 -14.50 23.62
CA GLY A 233 1.78 -15.69 22.83
C GLY A 233 0.86 -16.88 23.09
N ASP A 234 1.04 -17.93 22.28
CA ASP A 234 0.29 -19.19 22.43
C ASP A 234 0.53 -19.81 23.81
N GLY A 235 -0.54 -20.30 24.45
CA GLY A 235 -0.45 -20.91 25.77
C GLY A 235 -0.35 -19.93 26.96
N GLU A 236 -0.32 -18.61 26.72
CA GLU A 236 -0.39 -17.62 27.80
C GLU A 236 -1.80 -17.53 28.41
N ASN A 237 -1.91 -17.19 29.71
CA ASN A 237 -3.18 -17.24 30.44
C ASN A 237 -4.17 -16.18 29.96
N LEU A 238 -5.47 -16.50 29.97
CA LEU A 238 -6.57 -15.55 29.77
C LEU A 238 -7.21 -15.13 31.09
N SER A 239 -7.74 -13.90 31.16
CA SER A 239 -8.36 -13.35 32.38
C SER A 239 -9.61 -14.13 32.83
N GLY A 240 -10.38 -14.68 31.89
CA GLY A 240 -11.54 -15.53 32.15
C GLY A 240 -11.23 -17.01 32.43
N GLY A 241 -9.94 -17.38 32.48
CA GLY A 241 -9.49 -18.78 32.47
C GLY A 241 -9.31 -19.32 31.05
N GLY A 242 -8.42 -20.32 30.91
CA GLY A 242 -8.00 -20.86 29.62
C GLY A 242 -6.69 -20.27 29.10
N ALA A 243 -6.32 -20.64 27.87
CA ALA A 243 -5.06 -20.28 27.23
C ALA A 243 -5.31 -19.52 25.92
N SER A 244 -4.43 -18.56 25.63
CA SER A 244 -4.38 -17.82 24.37
C SER A 244 -4.07 -18.74 23.19
N SER A 245 -4.61 -18.41 22.02
CA SER A 245 -4.27 -19.02 20.73
C SER A 245 -3.04 -18.40 20.06
N GLY A 246 -2.36 -17.48 20.75
CA GLY A 246 -1.23 -16.72 20.22
C GLY A 246 -1.61 -15.69 19.15
N LEU A 247 -0.61 -14.94 18.70
CA LEU A 247 -0.80 -13.85 17.73
C LEU A 247 -1.16 -14.37 16.34
N MET A 248 -0.70 -15.58 15.98
CA MET A 248 -0.83 -16.12 14.62
C MET A 248 -2.28 -16.30 14.18
N GLY A 249 -3.19 -16.62 15.11
CA GLY A 249 -4.62 -16.68 14.84
C GLY A 249 -5.18 -15.33 14.37
N PHE A 250 -4.82 -14.25 15.07
CA PHE A 250 -5.28 -12.90 14.74
C PHE A 250 -4.64 -12.36 13.46
N LEU A 251 -3.36 -12.66 13.21
CA LEU A 251 -2.70 -12.28 11.95
C LEU A 251 -3.39 -12.89 10.73
N LYS A 252 -3.82 -14.16 10.81
CA LYS A 252 -4.58 -14.81 9.73
C LYS A 252 -5.92 -14.12 9.47
N ILE A 253 -6.59 -13.61 10.52
CA ILE A 253 -7.85 -12.86 10.33
C ILE A 253 -7.55 -11.49 9.69
N GLY A 254 -6.53 -10.78 10.17
CA GLY A 254 -6.11 -9.49 9.61
C GLY A 254 -5.69 -9.60 8.13
N ASP A 255 -4.98 -10.66 7.77
CA ASP A 255 -4.61 -10.98 6.38
C ASP A 255 -5.86 -11.14 5.49
N ARG A 256 -6.86 -11.91 5.94
CA ARG A 256 -8.12 -12.09 5.21
C ARG A 256 -8.92 -10.80 5.09
N ALA A 257 -8.96 -9.99 6.15
CA ALA A 257 -9.61 -8.69 6.14
C ALA A 257 -8.95 -7.74 5.12
N ALA A 258 -7.62 -7.69 5.08
CA ALA A 258 -6.87 -6.89 4.11
C ALA A 258 -7.13 -7.34 2.66
N GLY A 259 -7.13 -8.65 2.40
CA GLY A 259 -7.41 -9.21 1.07
C GLY A 259 -8.83 -8.94 0.55
N ALA A 260 -9.81 -8.78 1.45
CA ALA A 260 -11.20 -8.50 1.09
C ALA A 260 -11.46 -7.03 0.70
N ILE A 261 -10.57 -6.09 1.08
CA ILE A 261 -10.80 -4.65 0.91
C ILE A 261 -10.00 -4.11 -0.27
N LYS A 262 -10.71 -3.59 -1.27
CA LYS A 262 -10.12 -2.88 -2.41
C LYS A 262 -9.73 -1.45 -2.03
N SER A 263 -8.44 -1.14 -2.13
CA SER A 263 -7.88 0.09 -1.62
C SER A 263 -8.22 1.31 -2.50
N GLY A 264 -8.72 2.38 -1.88
CA GLY A 264 -9.08 3.64 -2.55
C GLY A 264 -10.28 3.51 -3.51
N GLY A 265 -11.06 2.43 -3.44
CA GLY A 265 -12.11 2.13 -4.41
C GLY A 265 -11.60 1.81 -5.82
N THR A 266 -10.30 1.47 -5.94
CA THR A 266 -9.65 1.08 -7.20
C THR A 266 -9.36 -0.43 -7.22
N THR A 267 -8.67 -0.95 -8.23
CA THR A 267 -8.23 -2.35 -8.30
C THR A 267 -7.03 -2.68 -7.40
N ARG A 268 -6.53 -1.73 -6.59
CA ARG A 268 -5.34 -1.93 -5.74
C ARG A 268 -5.66 -2.74 -4.48
N ARG A 269 -4.80 -3.70 -4.13
CA ARG A 269 -4.86 -4.43 -2.85
C ARG A 269 -4.52 -3.52 -1.65
N ALA A 270 -5.08 -3.81 -0.48
CA ALA A 270 -4.65 -3.19 0.77
C ALA A 270 -3.16 -3.46 1.03
N ALA A 271 -2.47 -2.51 1.67
CA ALA A 271 -1.06 -2.65 2.02
C ALA A 271 -0.92 -2.65 3.55
N LYS A 272 -0.42 -3.77 4.09
CA LYS A 272 -0.28 -4.00 5.52
C LYS A 272 1.15 -4.43 5.88
N MET A 273 1.71 -3.90 6.96
CA MET A 273 2.92 -4.41 7.61
C MET A 273 2.58 -5.05 8.95
N VAL A 274 3.14 -6.23 9.18
CA VAL A 274 3.05 -6.95 10.45
C VAL A 274 4.47 -7.11 11.01
N ILE A 275 4.68 -6.61 12.22
CA ILE A 275 5.99 -6.67 12.88
C ILE A 275 5.89 -7.53 14.14
N CYS A 276 6.88 -8.40 14.33
CA CYS A 276 7.03 -9.24 15.51
C CYS A 276 8.46 -9.13 16.06
N ASP A 277 8.61 -9.00 17.36
CA ASP A 277 9.89 -8.84 18.04
C ASP A 277 10.60 -10.19 18.14
N ALA A 278 11.93 -10.20 18.00
CA ALA A 278 12.72 -11.43 17.99
C ALA A 278 12.64 -12.26 19.28
N ASP A 279 12.20 -11.66 20.39
CA ASP A 279 12.00 -12.30 21.70
C ASP A 279 10.55 -12.77 21.92
N HIS A 280 9.65 -12.60 20.95
CA HIS A 280 8.25 -13.00 21.13
C HIS A 280 8.10 -14.53 21.17
N PRO A 281 7.27 -15.12 22.06
CA PRO A 281 7.05 -16.57 22.13
C PRO A 281 6.69 -17.24 20.79
N ASP A 282 5.86 -16.56 19.99
CA ASP A 282 5.40 -17.06 18.68
C ASP A 282 6.38 -16.79 17.51
N ILE A 283 7.58 -16.26 17.77
CA ILE A 283 8.50 -15.79 16.70
C ILE A 283 8.89 -16.88 15.70
N GLU A 284 9.12 -18.12 16.16
CA GLU A 284 9.49 -19.24 15.29
C GLU A 284 8.36 -19.60 14.31
N GLU A 285 7.09 -19.52 14.73
CA GLU A 285 5.95 -19.72 13.84
C GLU A 285 5.80 -18.54 12.87
N PHE A 286 5.96 -17.31 13.36
CA PHE A 286 5.87 -16.10 12.55
C PHE A 286 6.86 -16.10 11.38
N ILE A 287 8.13 -16.41 11.64
CA ILE A 287 9.19 -16.48 10.62
C ILE A 287 8.87 -17.52 9.54
N ASN A 288 8.39 -18.70 9.96
CA ASN A 288 8.13 -19.81 9.05
C ASN A 288 6.74 -19.78 8.42
N TRP A 289 5.90 -18.79 8.73
CA TRP A 289 4.50 -18.76 8.34
C TRP A 289 4.35 -18.78 6.82
N LYS A 290 4.91 -17.79 6.11
CA LYS A 290 4.77 -17.70 4.65
C LYS A 290 5.43 -18.87 3.93
N VAL A 291 6.60 -19.34 4.39
CA VAL A 291 7.26 -20.52 3.83
C VAL A 291 6.33 -21.74 3.79
N LYS A 292 5.61 -21.98 4.89
CA LYS A 292 4.63 -23.09 4.96
C LYS A 292 3.43 -22.86 4.04
N GLU A 293 2.99 -21.62 3.86
CA GLU A 293 1.88 -21.29 2.96
C GLU A 293 2.29 -21.46 1.48
N GLU A 294 3.52 -21.09 1.10
CA GLU A 294 4.08 -21.37 -0.23
C GLU A 294 4.14 -22.88 -0.53
N GLN A 295 4.56 -23.68 0.45
CA GLN A 295 4.57 -25.14 0.33
C GLN A 295 3.15 -25.72 0.13
N LYS A 296 2.13 -25.11 0.77
CA LYS A 296 0.72 -25.48 0.55
C LYS A 296 0.27 -25.15 -0.87
N VAL A 297 0.58 -23.95 -1.39
CA VAL A 297 0.26 -23.57 -2.78
C VAL A 297 0.89 -24.57 -3.76
N ALA A 298 2.18 -24.86 -3.61
CA ALA A 298 2.87 -25.85 -4.44
C ALA A 298 2.19 -27.23 -4.40
N SER A 299 1.76 -27.67 -3.21
CA SER A 299 1.06 -28.95 -3.04
C SER A 299 -0.33 -28.96 -3.68
N ILE A 300 -1.08 -27.86 -3.57
CA ILE A 300 -2.42 -27.69 -4.18
C ILE A 300 -2.32 -27.71 -5.71
N VAL A 301 -1.36 -26.98 -6.28
CA VAL A 301 -1.13 -26.92 -7.72
C VAL A 301 -0.69 -28.28 -8.27
N ALA A 302 0.29 -28.92 -7.64
CA ALA A 302 0.74 -30.24 -8.06
C ALA A 302 -0.38 -31.29 -7.93
N GLY A 303 -1.10 -31.28 -6.80
CA GLY A 303 -2.17 -32.21 -6.50
C GLY A 303 -3.37 -32.08 -7.44
N SER A 304 -3.79 -30.86 -7.79
CA SER A 304 -4.92 -30.62 -8.68
C SER A 304 -4.63 -31.05 -10.12
N LYS A 305 -3.45 -30.74 -10.65
CA LYS A 305 -3.00 -31.21 -11.98
C LYS A 305 -2.89 -32.73 -12.03
N MET A 306 -2.36 -33.35 -10.98
CA MET A 306 -2.29 -34.81 -10.87
C MET A 306 -3.69 -35.44 -10.81
N HIS A 307 -4.64 -34.81 -10.10
CA HIS A 307 -6.04 -35.24 -10.08
C HIS A 307 -6.65 -35.24 -11.47
N GLU A 308 -6.59 -34.11 -12.17
CA GLU A 308 -7.14 -33.98 -13.52
C GLU A 308 -6.54 -35.05 -14.47
N GLN A 309 -5.22 -35.20 -14.44
CA GLN A 309 -4.53 -36.18 -15.28
C GLN A 309 -5.01 -37.61 -15.00
N ARG A 310 -4.96 -38.06 -13.74
CA ARG A 310 -5.27 -39.46 -13.40
C ARG A 310 -6.74 -39.80 -13.61
N LEU A 311 -7.66 -38.88 -13.37
CA LEU A 311 -9.08 -39.12 -13.62
C LEU A 311 -9.35 -39.26 -15.13
N ASN A 312 -8.70 -38.46 -15.98
CA ASN A 312 -8.83 -38.58 -17.43
C ASN A 312 -8.10 -39.81 -18.01
N GLU A 313 -7.04 -40.29 -17.37
CA GLU A 313 -6.42 -41.59 -17.70
C GLU A 313 -7.37 -42.76 -17.42
N ILE A 314 -8.13 -42.70 -16.31
CA ILE A 314 -9.19 -43.70 -16.02
C ILE A 314 -10.27 -43.68 -17.10
N PHE A 315 -10.79 -42.51 -17.49
CA PHE A 315 -11.73 -42.40 -18.61
C PHE A 315 -11.14 -42.94 -19.91
N SER A 316 -9.86 -42.68 -20.17
CA SER A 316 -9.19 -43.17 -21.38
C SER A 316 -9.07 -44.69 -21.38
N ALA A 317 -8.75 -45.32 -20.24
CA ALA A 317 -8.72 -46.77 -20.10
C ALA A 317 -10.09 -47.43 -20.30
N ILE A 318 -11.18 -46.75 -19.89
CA ILE A 318 -12.55 -47.18 -20.15
C ILE A 318 -12.88 -47.06 -21.64
N ARG A 319 -12.54 -45.93 -22.28
CA ARG A 319 -12.84 -45.67 -23.71
C ARG A 319 -12.08 -46.57 -24.68
N GLN A 320 -10.86 -46.96 -24.33
CA GLN A 320 -10.02 -47.83 -25.16
C GLN A 320 -10.38 -49.32 -25.04
N TRP A 321 -11.32 -49.67 -24.18
CA TRP A 321 -11.79 -51.05 -24.03
C TRP A 321 -12.57 -51.48 -25.28
N ASP A 322 -12.23 -52.65 -25.81
CA ASP A 322 -12.81 -53.24 -27.02
C ASP A 322 -13.92 -54.28 -26.74
N GLY A 323 -14.21 -54.55 -25.46
CA GLY A 323 -15.28 -55.43 -25.02
C GLY A 323 -16.61 -54.72 -24.75
N SER A 324 -17.46 -55.30 -23.90
CA SER A 324 -18.78 -54.73 -23.58
C SER A 324 -18.68 -53.43 -22.77
N ASN A 325 -19.66 -52.55 -22.91
CA ASN A 325 -19.75 -51.31 -22.12
C ASN A 325 -19.89 -51.58 -20.61
N GLU A 326 -20.50 -52.71 -20.22
CA GLU A 326 -20.61 -53.12 -18.81
C GLU A 326 -19.25 -53.54 -18.24
N ASP A 327 -18.45 -54.28 -19.02
CA ASP A 327 -17.11 -54.70 -18.61
C ASP A 327 -16.10 -53.55 -18.64
N ALA A 328 -16.31 -52.54 -19.50
CA ALA A 328 -15.41 -51.39 -19.65
C ALA A 328 -15.17 -50.64 -18.32
N VAL A 329 -16.18 -50.65 -17.43
CA VAL A 329 -16.19 -49.98 -16.13
C VAL A 329 -15.96 -50.92 -14.94
N ASP A 330 -15.74 -52.22 -15.19
CA ASP A 330 -15.43 -53.21 -14.15
C ASP A 330 -13.91 -53.48 -14.12
N PRO A 331 -13.17 -53.02 -13.09
CA PRO A 331 -11.72 -53.25 -13.00
C PRO A 331 -11.31 -54.71 -12.77
N SER A 332 -12.25 -55.62 -12.51
CA SER A 332 -11.98 -57.06 -12.51
C SER A 332 -11.91 -57.64 -13.92
N LYS A 333 -12.52 -56.97 -14.90
CA LYS A 333 -12.62 -57.37 -16.31
C LYS A 333 -11.69 -56.55 -17.21
N ASN A 334 -11.69 -55.24 -17.04
CA ASN A 334 -10.84 -54.32 -17.79
C ASN A 334 -9.47 -54.15 -17.08
N SER A 335 -8.44 -54.78 -17.63
CA SER A 335 -7.08 -54.76 -17.08
C SER A 335 -6.39 -53.39 -17.22
N SER A 336 -6.70 -52.62 -18.25
CA SER A 336 -6.18 -51.26 -18.43
C SER A 336 -6.81 -50.33 -17.39
N LEU A 337 -8.12 -50.45 -17.13
CA LEU A 337 -8.80 -49.75 -16.06
C LEU A 337 -8.23 -50.10 -14.68
N LYS A 338 -8.02 -51.39 -14.40
CA LYS A 338 -7.38 -51.84 -13.16
C LYS A 338 -6.02 -51.19 -12.93
N THR A 339 -5.24 -51.07 -14.00
CA THR A 339 -3.93 -50.43 -13.99
C THR A 339 -4.07 -48.93 -13.74
N ALA A 340 -4.94 -48.23 -14.46
CA ALA A 340 -5.20 -46.80 -14.27
C ALA A 340 -5.65 -46.47 -12.84
N ILE A 341 -6.55 -47.27 -12.26
CA ILE A 341 -6.98 -47.12 -10.86
C ILE A 341 -5.82 -47.34 -9.89
N ARG A 342 -4.95 -48.33 -10.15
CA ARG A 342 -3.76 -48.56 -9.31
C ARG A 342 -2.78 -47.39 -9.38
N GLU A 343 -2.53 -46.83 -10.56
CA GLU A 343 -1.66 -45.67 -10.71
C GLU A 343 -2.25 -44.41 -10.05
N ALA A 344 -3.57 -44.19 -10.16
CA ALA A 344 -4.25 -43.12 -9.43
C ALA A 344 -4.10 -43.27 -7.91
N LYS A 345 -4.25 -44.48 -7.37
CA LYS A 345 -4.04 -44.76 -5.93
C LYS A 345 -2.60 -44.52 -5.49
N LYS A 346 -1.60 -44.85 -6.32
CA LYS A 346 -0.18 -44.60 -5.99
C LYS A 346 0.14 -43.13 -5.79
N VAL A 347 -0.59 -42.24 -6.45
CA VAL A 347 -0.41 -40.78 -6.32
C VAL A 347 -1.49 -40.12 -5.45
N ALA A 348 -2.08 -40.90 -4.54
CA ALA A 348 -3.03 -40.43 -3.52
C ALA A 348 -4.34 -39.81 -4.05
N ILE A 349 -4.81 -40.19 -5.24
CA ILE A 349 -6.17 -39.83 -5.68
C ILE A 349 -7.20 -40.52 -4.77
N PRO A 350 -8.12 -39.79 -4.13
CA PRO A 350 -9.10 -40.38 -3.24
C PRO A 350 -10.02 -41.37 -3.96
N GLU A 351 -10.33 -42.49 -3.31
CA GLU A 351 -11.18 -43.53 -3.90
C GLU A 351 -12.59 -43.04 -4.26
N THR A 352 -13.08 -42.02 -3.57
CA THR A 352 -14.37 -41.38 -3.86
C THR A 352 -14.40 -40.73 -5.23
N TYR A 353 -13.29 -40.16 -5.70
CA TYR A 353 -13.17 -39.59 -7.05
C TYR A 353 -13.04 -40.67 -8.12
N VAL A 354 -12.28 -41.73 -7.85
CA VAL A 354 -12.22 -42.90 -8.75
C VAL A 354 -13.62 -43.50 -8.94
N LYS A 355 -14.37 -43.69 -7.85
CA LYS A 355 -15.75 -44.17 -7.91
C LYS A 355 -16.65 -43.23 -8.73
N ARG A 356 -16.53 -41.91 -8.54
CA ARG A 356 -17.28 -40.91 -9.30
C ARG A 356 -17.03 -41.02 -10.80
N VAL A 357 -15.78 -41.22 -11.22
CA VAL A 357 -15.43 -41.44 -12.64
C VAL A 357 -16.10 -42.71 -13.19
N LEU A 358 -16.07 -43.82 -12.46
CA LEU A 358 -16.74 -45.05 -12.88
C LEU A 358 -18.25 -44.87 -13.00
N ASP A 359 -18.87 -44.16 -12.06
CA ASP A 359 -20.30 -43.89 -12.07
C ASP A 359 -20.70 -42.92 -13.20
N TYR A 360 -19.84 -41.94 -13.54
CA TYR A 360 -20.02 -41.07 -14.71
C TYR A 360 -19.84 -41.82 -16.02
N ALA A 361 -18.85 -42.70 -16.12
CA ALA A 361 -18.66 -43.53 -17.30
C ALA A 361 -19.89 -44.43 -17.58
N LYS A 362 -20.50 -45.01 -16.53
CA LYS A 362 -21.76 -45.78 -16.64
C LYS A 362 -22.93 -44.95 -17.18
N GLN A 363 -22.91 -43.64 -16.96
CA GLN A 363 -23.93 -42.70 -17.45
C GLN A 363 -23.61 -42.16 -18.86
N GLY A 364 -22.52 -42.62 -19.48
CA GLY A 364 -22.14 -42.24 -20.85
C GLY A 364 -21.25 -40.99 -20.94
N TYR A 365 -20.74 -40.45 -19.82
CA TYR A 365 -19.76 -39.38 -19.86
C TYR A 365 -18.39 -39.91 -20.30
N ALA A 366 -17.67 -39.11 -21.11
CA ALA A 366 -16.39 -39.50 -21.71
C ALA A 366 -15.16 -38.83 -21.07
N SER A 367 -15.37 -37.87 -20.17
CA SER A 367 -14.33 -37.10 -19.48
C SER A 367 -14.90 -36.45 -18.22
N ILE A 368 -14.01 -35.97 -17.35
CA ILE A 368 -14.35 -35.07 -16.26
C ILE A 368 -13.44 -33.85 -16.34
N GLU A 369 -14.04 -32.68 -16.21
CA GLU A 369 -13.29 -31.46 -15.96
C GLU A 369 -13.04 -31.36 -14.45
N PHE A 370 -11.77 -31.31 -14.07
CA PHE A 370 -11.36 -31.11 -12.68
C PHE A 370 -10.63 -29.77 -12.61
N PRO A 371 -11.13 -28.79 -11.83
CA PRO A 371 -10.46 -27.50 -11.72
C PRO A 371 -9.00 -27.66 -11.32
N THR A 372 -8.10 -27.09 -12.11
CA THR A 372 -6.68 -27.05 -11.79
C THR A 372 -6.28 -25.67 -11.30
N TYR A 373 -5.22 -25.65 -10.51
CA TYR A 373 -4.65 -24.42 -9.98
C TYR A 373 -3.29 -24.13 -10.61
N ASP A 374 -2.85 -22.89 -10.49
CA ASP A 374 -1.53 -22.44 -10.91
C ASP A 374 -0.84 -21.58 -9.83
N THR A 375 0.41 -21.22 -10.12
CA THR A 375 1.29 -20.45 -9.23
C THR A 375 1.32 -18.97 -9.60
N ASP A 376 0.35 -18.46 -10.38
CA ASP A 376 0.22 -17.03 -10.55
C ASP A 376 -0.17 -16.40 -9.20
N TRP A 377 0.38 -15.25 -8.87
CA TRP A 377 0.19 -14.60 -7.58
C TRP A 377 -1.26 -14.10 -7.35
N ASP A 378 -2.04 -13.95 -8.43
CA ASP A 378 -3.49 -13.67 -8.38
C ASP A 378 -4.35 -14.95 -8.49
N SER A 379 -3.76 -16.14 -8.42
CA SER A 379 -4.48 -17.41 -8.58
C SER A 379 -5.36 -17.76 -7.38
N GLU A 380 -6.37 -18.61 -7.62
CA GLU A 380 -7.23 -19.15 -6.56
C GLU A 380 -6.43 -19.95 -5.51
N ALA A 381 -5.28 -20.53 -5.88
CA ALA A 381 -4.41 -21.22 -4.91
C ALA A 381 -3.84 -20.24 -3.88
N TYR A 382 -3.29 -19.11 -4.32
CA TYR A 382 -2.82 -18.07 -3.41
C TYR A 382 -3.97 -17.44 -2.63
N ALA A 383 -5.13 -17.27 -3.25
CA ALA A 383 -6.33 -16.80 -2.56
C ALA A 383 -6.82 -17.79 -1.49
N SER A 384 -6.42 -19.06 -1.51
CA SER A 384 -6.83 -20.08 -0.52
C SER A 384 -5.91 -20.17 0.71
N VAL A 385 -4.70 -19.63 0.63
CA VAL A 385 -3.71 -19.63 1.74
C VAL A 385 -3.69 -18.31 2.49
N SER A 386 -2.91 -18.24 3.57
CA SER A 386 -2.81 -17.04 4.44
C SER A 386 -1.45 -16.34 4.33
N GLY A 387 -1.37 -15.12 4.85
CA GLY A 387 -0.13 -14.33 4.92
C GLY A 387 0.28 -13.68 3.60
N GLN A 388 -0.64 -13.57 2.64
CA GLN A 388 -0.37 -13.05 1.29
C GLN A 388 -0.72 -11.56 1.14
N ASN A 389 -1.45 -10.99 2.10
CA ASN A 389 -1.93 -9.61 2.08
C ASN A 389 -1.19 -8.70 3.08
N SER A 390 -0.04 -9.16 3.59
CA SER A 390 0.83 -8.37 4.47
C SER A 390 2.30 -8.58 4.11
N ASN A 391 3.10 -7.54 4.28
CA ASN A 391 4.55 -7.67 4.48
C ASN A 391 4.80 -8.04 5.94
N ASN A 392 5.75 -8.93 6.19
CA ASN A 392 6.12 -9.35 7.53
C ASN A 392 7.55 -8.87 7.80
N SER A 393 7.82 -8.37 9.01
CA SER A 393 9.17 -8.04 9.44
C SER A 393 9.41 -8.48 10.86
N ILE A 394 10.63 -8.90 11.14
CA ILE A 394 11.07 -9.11 12.52
C ILE A 394 11.82 -7.88 13.02
N ARG A 395 11.57 -7.49 14.26
CA ARG A 395 12.30 -6.43 14.93
C ARG A 395 13.41 -7.04 15.77
N VAL A 396 14.65 -6.62 15.50
CA VAL A 396 15.86 -7.13 16.16
C VAL A 396 16.58 -6.01 16.91
N THR A 397 17.22 -6.37 18.02
CA THR A 397 18.08 -5.49 18.82
C THR A 397 19.55 -5.82 18.57
N ASP A 398 20.44 -4.89 18.91
CA ASP A 398 21.89 -5.09 18.94
C ASP A 398 22.25 -6.23 19.89
N ALA A 399 21.52 -6.40 21.00
CA ALA A 399 21.69 -7.52 21.91
C ALA A 399 21.40 -8.88 21.25
N PHE A 400 20.34 -8.98 20.45
CA PHE A 400 20.05 -10.17 19.67
C PHE A 400 21.14 -10.45 18.64
N LEU A 401 21.55 -9.43 17.88
CA LEU A 401 22.59 -9.58 16.86
C LEU A 401 23.94 -10.00 17.47
N LYS A 402 24.29 -9.46 18.64
CA LYS A 402 25.46 -9.91 19.40
C LYS A 402 25.34 -11.38 19.81
N ALA A 403 24.17 -11.81 20.30
CA ALA A 403 23.93 -13.21 20.62
C ALA A 403 24.04 -14.12 19.38
N VAL A 404 23.63 -13.65 18.20
CA VAL A 404 23.84 -14.37 16.92
C VAL A 404 25.33 -14.53 16.61
N GLU A 405 26.12 -13.45 16.71
CA GLU A 405 27.56 -13.47 16.46
C GLU A 405 28.30 -14.44 17.40
N GLU A 406 27.92 -14.43 18.69
CA GLU A 406 28.57 -15.21 19.76
C GLU A 406 28.02 -16.65 19.90
N ASP A 407 27.05 -17.06 19.08
CA ASP A 407 26.31 -18.34 19.23
C ASP A 407 25.63 -18.51 20.62
N GLY A 408 25.19 -17.39 21.17
CA GLY A 408 24.53 -17.29 22.46
C GLY A 408 23.11 -17.85 22.49
N ASP A 409 22.61 -17.98 23.71
CA ASP A 409 21.21 -18.29 23.98
C ASP A 409 20.36 -17.02 23.85
N TRP A 410 19.09 -17.20 23.49
CA TRP A 410 18.09 -16.14 23.36
C TRP A 410 16.81 -16.58 24.04
N GLU A 411 16.27 -15.74 24.90
CA GLU A 411 15.06 -16.02 25.66
C GLU A 411 13.83 -15.46 24.94
N LEU A 412 12.80 -16.29 24.78
CA LEU A 412 11.50 -15.88 24.32
C LEU A 412 10.63 -15.55 25.53
N ILE A 413 10.09 -14.34 25.61
CA ILE A 413 9.55 -13.75 26.84
C ILE A 413 8.03 -13.61 26.77
N ARG A 414 7.32 -14.18 27.76
CA ARG A 414 5.86 -14.09 27.89
C ARG A 414 5.41 -12.65 28.11
N ARG A 415 4.34 -12.23 27.43
CA ARG A 415 3.83 -10.85 27.54
C ARG A 415 2.94 -10.63 28.77
N THR A 416 2.39 -11.69 29.34
CA THR A 416 1.49 -11.61 30.51
C THR A 416 2.20 -11.48 31.85
N ASP A 417 3.39 -12.06 32.00
CA ASP A 417 4.12 -12.13 33.28
C ASP A 417 5.63 -11.85 33.19
N GLY A 418 6.17 -11.67 31.97
CA GLY A 418 7.60 -11.40 31.75
C GLY A 418 8.53 -12.59 31.98
N SER A 419 8.00 -13.80 32.24
CA SER A 419 8.82 -14.99 32.41
C SER A 419 9.26 -15.60 31.07
N VAL A 420 10.33 -16.40 31.11
CA VAL A 420 10.85 -17.07 29.92
C VAL A 420 9.90 -18.20 29.50
N ALA A 421 9.34 -18.10 28.30
CA ALA A 421 8.57 -19.17 27.66
C ALA A 421 9.48 -20.30 27.19
N LYS A 422 10.60 -19.94 26.54
CA LYS A 422 11.54 -20.88 25.92
C LYS A 422 12.89 -20.19 25.71
N THR A 423 13.97 -20.92 25.89
CA THR A 423 15.32 -20.49 25.49
C THR A 423 15.73 -21.21 24.21
N ILE A 424 16.23 -20.47 23.23
CA ILE A 424 16.67 -20.97 21.92
C ILE A 424 18.09 -20.50 21.60
N LYS A 425 18.70 -21.05 20.55
CA LYS A 425 19.96 -20.51 20.01
C LYS A 425 19.68 -19.33 19.08
N ALA A 426 20.28 -18.17 19.36
CA ALA A 426 20.09 -16.96 18.54
C ALA A 426 20.49 -17.21 17.08
N ARG A 427 21.64 -17.87 16.85
CA ARG A 427 22.12 -18.22 15.51
C ARG A 427 21.16 -19.14 14.75
N LYS A 428 20.48 -20.06 15.44
CA LYS A 428 19.46 -20.90 14.82
C LYS A 428 18.29 -20.05 14.33
N LEU A 429 17.75 -19.16 15.19
CA LEU A 429 16.65 -18.27 14.80
C LEU A 429 17.05 -17.41 13.59
N TRP A 430 18.26 -16.83 13.61
CA TRP A 430 18.79 -16.04 12.50
C TRP A 430 18.93 -16.85 11.20
N SER A 431 19.37 -18.11 11.30
CA SER A 431 19.41 -19.02 10.14
C SER A 431 18.02 -19.31 9.58
N ASP A 432 17.01 -19.47 10.45
CA ASP A 432 15.63 -19.68 10.03
C ASP A 432 15.08 -18.43 9.30
N VAL A 433 15.43 -17.23 9.77
CA VAL A 433 15.09 -15.97 9.09
C VAL A 433 15.75 -15.89 7.71
N GLY A 434 17.04 -16.19 7.61
CA GLY A 434 17.76 -16.19 6.33
C GLY A 434 17.19 -17.21 5.35
N HIS A 435 16.81 -18.40 5.82
CA HIS A 435 16.14 -19.40 5.00
C HIS A 435 14.77 -18.94 4.52
N ALA A 436 13.94 -18.37 5.42
CA ALA A 436 12.62 -17.87 5.07
C ALA A 436 12.68 -16.73 4.05
N ALA A 437 13.56 -15.75 4.27
CA ALA A 437 13.77 -14.65 3.33
C ALA A 437 14.24 -15.14 1.95
N TRP A 438 15.09 -16.17 1.89
CA TRP A 438 15.46 -16.80 0.61
C TRP A 438 14.29 -17.57 -0.03
N ALA A 439 13.48 -18.27 0.77
CA ALA A 439 12.41 -19.13 0.29
C ALA A 439 11.17 -18.35 -0.20
N CYS A 440 10.83 -17.22 0.45
CA CYS A 440 9.60 -16.48 0.15
C CYS A 440 9.72 -14.95 0.29
N ALA A 441 10.93 -14.38 0.38
CA ALA A 441 11.18 -12.94 0.53
C ALA A 441 10.69 -12.29 1.85
N ASP A 442 10.22 -13.07 2.81
CA ASP A 442 9.77 -12.64 4.13
C ASP A 442 10.33 -13.55 5.24
N PRO A 443 10.49 -13.05 6.48
CA PRO A 443 10.26 -11.68 6.91
C PRO A 443 11.45 -10.75 6.59
N GLY A 444 11.17 -9.45 6.44
CA GLY A 444 12.17 -8.39 6.47
C GLY A 444 12.76 -8.16 7.88
N ILE A 445 13.74 -7.27 7.99
CA ILE A 445 14.42 -6.93 9.26
C ILE A 445 14.22 -5.45 9.60
N GLN A 446 13.90 -5.17 10.86
CA GLN A 446 13.90 -3.83 11.45
C GLN A 446 14.88 -3.75 12.62
N PHE A 447 15.89 -2.89 12.48
CA PHE A 447 16.95 -2.70 13.48
C PHE A 447 16.50 -1.70 14.56
N HIS A 448 15.93 -2.20 15.66
CA HIS A 448 15.28 -1.39 16.69
C HIS A 448 16.19 -0.31 17.26
N ASP A 449 17.40 -0.70 17.68
CA ASP A 449 18.31 0.21 18.38
C ASP A 449 18.87 1.27 17.42
N THR A 450 19.19 0.89 16.18
CA THR A 450 19.59 1.85 15.14
C THR A 450 18.47 2.85 14.84
N VAL A 451 17.22 2.39 14.69
CA VAL A 451 16.08 3.28 14.43
C VAL A 451 15.89 4.26 15.59
N ASN A 452 15.94 3.78 16.84
CA ASN A 452 15.75 4.64 18.01
C ASN A 452 16.95 5.56 18.29
N ALA A 453 18.16 5.19 17.88
CA ALA A 453 19.35 6.07 17.98
C ALA A 453 19.22 7.35 17.13
N TRP A 454 18.42 7.32 16.07
CA TRP A 454 18.11 8.48 15.21
C TRP A 454 16.75 9.11 15.52
N HIS A 455 16.11 8.71 16.62
CA HIS A 455 14.79 9.21 16.97
C HIS A 455 14.83 10.70 17.36
N THR A 456 14.00 11.50 16.70
CA THR A 456 13.91 12.95 16.96
C THR A 456 13.02 13.33 18.14
N CYS A 457 12.24 12.40 18.71
CA CYS A 457 11.34 12.65 19.85
C CYS A 457 11.30 11.48 20.86
N PRO A 458 12.44 11.06 21.42
CA PRO A 458 12.53 9.88 22.30
C PRO A 458 11.71 10.00 23.61
N GLU A 459 11.45 11.23 24.08
CA GLU A 459 10.64 11.46 25.29
C GLU A 459 9.15 11.14 25.07
N ASP A 460 8.69 11.06 23.82
CA ASP A 460 7.29 10.75 23.45
C ASP A 460 7.04 9.25 23.23
N GLY A 461 8.07 8.43 23.48
CA GLY A 461 8.03 6.97 23.40
C GLY A 461 9.00 6.39 22.38
N GLU A 462 9.11 5.08 22.37
CA GLU A 462 9.98 4.37 21.42
C GLU A 462 9.31 4.20 20.06
N ILE A 463 10.12 4.18 19.00
CA ILE A 463 9.69 3.71 17.68
C ILE A 463 9.63 2.19 17.71
N ARG A 464 8.42 1.65 17.59
CA ARG A 464 8.15 0.20 17.68
C ARG A 464 7.85 -0.47 16.36
N GLY A 465 7.53 0.30 15.33
CA GLY A 465 7.27 -0.25 14.01
C GLY A 465 7.36 0.77 12.89
N SER A 466 6.81 0.38 11.74
CA SER A 466 6.88 1.13 10.49
C SER A 466 5.57 1.03 9.72
N ASN A 467 5.47 1.78 8.62
CA ASN A 467 4.44 1.59 7.60
C ASN A 467 4.74 0.33 6.71
N PRO A 468 3.88 0.01 5.72
CA PRO A 468 4.02 -1.16 4.84
C PRO A 468 5.37 -1.36 4.14
N CYS A 469 6.05 -0.30 3.74
CA CYS A 469 7.28 -0.37 2.95
C CYS A 469 8.54 -0.02 3.77
N SER A 470 8.40 0.12 5.10
CA SER A 470 9.50 0.33 6.05
C SER A 470 10.30 1.64 5.86
N GLU A 471 9.76 2.63 5.15
CA GLU A 471 10.38 3.93 4.89
C GLU A 471 9.94 5.03 5.88
N TYR A 472 8.81 4.83 6.57
CA TYR A 472 8.34 5.70 7.63
C TYR A 472 8.49 5.00 8.99
N MET A 473 9.42 5.51 9.79
CA MET A 473 9.78 5.04 11.13
C MET A 473 9.50 6.16 12.13
N PHE A 474 8.45 6.00 12.92
CA PHE A 474 8.04 7.00 13.89
C PHE A 474 7.16 6.38 14.97
N LEU A 475 6.66 7.21 15.88
CA LEU A 475 5.80 6.78 16.98
C LEU A 475 4.52 6.10 16.47
N ASP A 476 4.00 5.15 17.24
CA ASP A 476 2.72 4.50 16.93
C ASP A 476 1.58 5.51 16.84
N ASP A 477 0.50 5.15 16.14
CA ASP A 477 -0.67 6.01 15.94
C ASP A 477 -0.29 7.36 15.33
N THR A 478 0.54 7.34 14.28
CA THR A 478 0.92 8.52 13.49
C THR A 478 0.81 8.24 12.00
N ALA A 479 0.80 9.30 11.20
CA ALA A 479 0.68 9.21 9.76
C ALA A 479 1.67 10.12 9.04
N CYS A 480 2.15 9.66 7.89
CA CYS A 480 3.06 10.39 7.02
C CYS A 480 2.52 10.46 5.59
N ASN A 481 2.59 11.66 5.02
CA ASN A 481 2.32 11.92 3.62
C ASN A 481 3.64 12.05 2.87
N LEU A 482 3.65 11.56 1.63
CA LEU A 482 4.88 11.44 0.85
C LEU A 482 4.80 12.22 -0.46
N ALA A 483 5.95 12.69 -0.92
CA ALA A 483 6.16 13.15 -2.28
C ALA A 483 7.56 12.76 -2.76
N SER A 484 7.71 12.58 -4.06
CA SER A 484 8.98 12.22 -4.67
C SER A 484 9.35 13.16 -5.81
N MET A 485 10.56 13.70 -5.75
CA MET A 485 11.19 14.47 -6.82
C MET A 485 11.67 13.55 -7.94
N ASN A 486 11.34 13.84 -9.20
CA ASN A 486 11.89 13.12 -10.36
C ASN A 486 13.26 13.69 -10.73
N LEU A 487 14.33 13.02 -10.32
CA LEU A 487 15.70 13.53 -10.48
C LEU A 487 16.09 13.82 -11.93
N LEU A 488 15.54 13.08 -12.90
CA LEU A 488 15.85 13.28 -14.33
C LEU A 488 15.33 14.60 -14.88
N THR A 489 14.28 15.18 -14.28
CA THR A 489 13.77 16.50 -14.71
C THR A 489 14.68 17.66 -14.32
N PHE A 490 15.65 17.40 -13.44
CA PHE A 490 16.68 18.36 -13.06
C PHE A 490 17.99 18.16 -13.83
N LEU A 491 18.07 17.19 -14.74
CA LEU A 491 19.23 17.00 -15.60
C LEU A 491 19.03 17.81 -16.91
N VAL A 492 19.83 18.85 -17.11
CA VAL A 492 19.78 19.73 -18.27
C VAL A 492 21.16 19.78 -18.91
N ASP A 493 21.25 19.46 -20.20
CA ASP A 493 22.51 19.46 -20.98
C ASP A 493 23.65 18.69 -20.28
N GLY A 494 23.32 17.54 -19.69
CA GLY A 494 24.25 16.67 -18.95
C GLY A 494 24.69 17.20 -17.57
N LYS A 495 24.07 18.29 -17.07
CA LYS A 495 24.37 18.87 -15.76
C LYS A 495 23.14 18.91 -14.87
N PHE A 496 23.32 18.64 -13.59
CA PHE A 496 22.24 18.68 -12.61
C PHE A 496 21.94 20.13 -12.18
N ASP A 497 20.72 20.60 -12.38
CA ASP A 497 20.21 21.90 -11.95
C ASP A 497 19.80 21.86 -10.47
N ALA A 498 20.80 21.96 -9.60
CA ALA A 498 20.61 22.01 -8.16
C ALA A 498 19.71 23.19 -7.72
N LYS A 499 19.69 24.30 -8.45
CA LYS A 499 18.87 25.46 -8.07
C LYS A 499 17.38 25.16 -8.26
N SER A 500 17.02 24.45 -9.32
CA SER A 500 15.62 24.08 -9.58
C SER A 500 15.17 22.99 -8.62
N TYR A 501 16.07 22.08 -8.28
CA TYR A 501 15.85 21.07 -7.26
C TYR A 501 15.56 21.69 -5.89
N VAL A 502 16.39 22.63 -5.41
CA VAL A 502 16.17 23.35 -4.14
C VAL A 502 14.82 24.10 -4.13
N HIS A 503 14.49 24.80 -5.22
CA HIS A 503 13.21 25.52 -5.31
C HIS A 503 12.02 24.57 -5.22
N ALA A 504 12.07 23.46 -5.95
CA ALA A 504 11.00 22.48 -5.94
C ALA A 504 10.91 21.77 -4.57
N THR A 505 12.05 21.42 -3.95
CA THR A 505 12.09 20.86 -2.59
C THR A 505 11.36 21.75 -1.60
N ARG A 506 11.63 23.07 -1.60
CA ARG A 506 10.94 24.03 -0.71
C ARG A 506 9.43 24.02 -0.91
N LEU A 507 8.95 24.05 -2.16
CA LEU A 507 7.51 24.04 -2.45
C LEU A 507 6.83 22.71 -2.09
N TRP A 508 7.53 21.58 -2.27
CA TRP A 508 7.00 20.28 -1.88
C TRP A 508 7.01 20.06 -0.38
N THR A 509 8.01 20.55 0.36
CA THR A 509 7.97 20.58 1.83
C THR A 509 6.74 21.33 2.32
N LEU A 510 6.45 22.51 1.77
CA LEU A 510 5.24 23.27 2.11
C LEU A 510 3.95 22.51 1.75
N THR A 511 3.90 21.86 0.58
CA THR A 511 2.76 21.02 0.17
C THR A 511 2.49 19.89 1.17
N LEU A 512 3.55 19.24 1.64
CA LEU A 512 3.42 18.15 2.61
C LEU A 512 2.88 18.68 3.95
N GLU A 513 3.39 19.81 4.42
CA GLU A 513 2.94 20.46 5.65
C GLU A 513 1.46 20.90 5.58
N ILE A 514 1.05 21.55 4.49
CA ILE A 514 -0.36 21.92 4.25
C ILE A 514 -1.25 20.67 4.25
N SER A 515 -0.74 19.54 3.76
CA SER A 515 -1.50 18.31 3.70
C SER A 515 -1.79 17.72 5.08
N VAL A 516 -0.94 17.97 6.09
CA VAL A 516 -1.24 17.64 7.50
C VAL A 516 -2.41 18.46 7.99
N LEU A 517 -2.41 19.78 7.73
CA LEU A 517 -3.45 20.72 8.16
C LEU A 517 -4.86 20.35 7.63
N MET A 518 -4.93 19.92 6.36
CA MET A 518 -6.22 19.64 5.71
C MET A 518 -6.75 18.24 5.97
N ALA A 519 -5.96 17.34 6.53
CA ALA A 519 -6.29 15.92 6.59
C ALA A 519 -7.29 15.54 7.68
N GLN A 520 -7.95 14.40 7.47
CA GLN A 520 -8.65 13.63 8.51
C GLN A 520 -8.07 12.21 8.62
N PHE A 521 -8.20 11.60 9.79
CA PHE A 521 -7.52 10.37 10.20
C PHE A 521 -8.51 9.38 10.85
N PRO A 522 -8.23 8.05 10.82
CA PRO A 522 -9.24 7.02 11.14
C PRO A 522 -9.51 6.83 12.65
N SER A 523 -8.71 7.43 13.53
CA SER A 523 -8.86 7.41 14.98
C SER A 523 -8.51 8.77 15.60
N LYS A 524 -8.83 8.95 16.88
CA LYS A 524 -8.57 10.17 17.64
C LYS A 524 -7.07 10.38 17.86
N GLU A 525 -6.38 9.31 18.21
CA GLU A 525 -4.96 9.25 18.53
C GLU A 525 -4.14 9.62 17.30
N ILE A 526 -4.45 9.02 16.15
CA ILE A 526 -3.77 9.33 14.89
C ILE A 526 -4.01 10.78 14.48
N ALA A 527 -5.23 11.28 14.62
CA ALA A 527 -5.52 12.68 14.29
C ALA A 527 -4.73 13.66 15.17
N GLN A 528 -4.68 13.40 16.47
CA GLN A 528 -3.98 14.25 17.43
C GLN A 528 -2.46 14.19 17.21
N ARG A 529 -1.86 12.99 17.24
CA ARG A 529 -0.41 12.85 17.11
C ARG A 529 0.09 13.31 15.73
N SER A 530 -0.65 13.05 14.65
CA SER A 530 -0.24 13.55 13.33
C SER A 530 -0.28 15.08 13.25
N TYR A 531 -1.16 15.74 13.99
CA TYR A 531 -1.19 17.19 14.12
C TYR A 531 -0.05 17.73 15.00
N ASP A 532 0.28 17.04 16.08
CA ASP A 532 1.32 17.45 17.03
C ASP A 532 2.72 17.29 16.44
N PHE A 533 2.99 16.18 15.75
CA PHE A 533 4.32 15.86 15.21
C PHE A 533 4.54 16.24 13.75
N ARG A 534 3.47 16.32 12.95
CA ARG A 534 3.49 16.85 11.57
C ARG A 534 4.56 16.21 10.68
N THR A 535 4.70 14.88 10.76
CA THR A 535 5.75 14.16 10.04
C THR A 535 5.57 14.23 8.52
N LEU A 536 6.65 14.55 7.80
CA LEU A 536 6.66 14.72 6.34
C LEU A 536 7.63 13.73 5.69
N GLY A 537 7.28 13.18 4.53
CA GLY A 537 8.14 12.27 3.77
C GLY A 537 8.45 12.79 2.36
N LEU A 538 9.46 13.66 2.23
CA LEU A 538 9.96 14.07 0.93
C LEU A 538 11.13 13.18 0.51
N GLY A 539 11.03 12.57 -0.66
CA GLY A 539 12.05 11.73 -1.25
C GLY A 539 12.26 12.01 -2.74
N TYR A 540 12.87 11.06 -3.45
CA TYR A 540 13.14 11.17 -4.87
C TYR A 540 13.03 9.83 -5.61
N ALA A 541 12.84 9.92 -6.93
CA ALA A 541 12.80 8.80 -7.86
C ALA A 541 13.83 9.00 -8.98
N ASN A 542 14.08 7.94 -9.75
CA ASN A 542 15.02 7.93 -10.88
C ASN A 542 16.49 8.19 -10.54
N ILE A 543 16.95 7.83 -9.33
CA ILE A 543 18.38 7.91 -8.98
C ILE A 543 19.24 7.04 -9.90
N GLY A 544 18.83 5.80 -10.19
CA GLY A 544 19.55 4.93 -11.13
C GLY A 544 19.59 5.53 -12.54
N GLY A 545 18.47 6.09 -13.01
CA GLY A 545 18.42 6.77 -14.30
C GLY A 545 19.34 7.98 -14.36
N LEU A 546 19.38 8.79 -13.30
CA LEU A 546 20.29 9.93 -13.21
C LEU A 546 21.75 9.48 -13.26
N LEU A 547 22.14 8.49 -12.45
CA LEU A 547 23.50 7.96 -12.41
C LEU A 547 23.94 7.45 -13.78
N MET A 548 23.10 6.68 -14.46
CA MET A 548 23.38 6.18 -15.81
C MET A 548 23.58 7.33 -16.82
N ASN A 549 22.74 8.37 -16.78
CA ASN A 549 22.88 9.52 -17.68
C ASN A 549 24.14 10.35 -17.40
N MET A 550 24.60 10.36 -16.14
CA MET A 550 25.83 11.05 -15.74
C MET A 550 27.10 10.18 -15.90
N GLY A 551 26.96 8.92 -16.32
CA GLY A 551 28.07 7.99 -16.52
C GLY A 551 28.64 7.41 -15.23
N PHE A 552 27.87 7.40 -14.13
CA PHE A 552 28.28 6.83 -12.85
C PHE A 552 27.70 5.41 -12.64
N GLY A 553 28.49 4.53 -12.05
CA GLY A 553 28.02 3.23 -11.59
C GLY A 553 27.11 3.35 -10.36
N TYR A 554 26.14 2.44 -10.22
CA TYR A 554 25.28 2.43 -9.03
C TYR A 554 26.06 2.03 -7.77
N ASP A 555 26.87 0.98 -7.89
CA ASP A 555 27.83 0.56 -6.86
C ASP A 555 29.20 1.20 -7.10
N SER A 556 29.25 2.54 -7.03
CA SER A 556 30.50 3.29 -7.11
C SER A 556 30.57 4.37 -6.04
N ASP A 557 31.77 4.83 -5.73
CA ASP A 557 31.98 5.91 -4.76
C ASP A 557 31.35 7.22 -5.26
N GLU A 558 31.42 7.50 -6.56
CA GLU A 558 30.78 8.64 -7.19
C GLU A 558 29.25 8.56 -7.10
N GLY A 559 28.68 7.37 -7.34
CA GLY A 559 27.23 7.15 -7.24
C GLY A 559 26.71 7.36 -5.81
N ARG A 560 27.42 6.81 -4.82
CA ARG A 560 27.15 7.04 -3.39
C ARG A 560 27.31 8.51 -3.01
N ALA A 561 28.37 9.17 -3.45
CA ALA A 561 28.62 10.59 -3.18
C ALA A 561 27.54 11.50 -3.76
N LEU A 562 27.10 11.25 -5.00
CA LEU A 562 26.01 12.01 -5.61
C LEU A 562 24.70 11.81 -4.85
N CYS A 563 24.36 10.56 -4.50
CA CYS A 563 23.18 10.25 -3.70
C CYS A 563 23.21 11.00 -2.36
N GLY A 564 24.35 10.95 -1.64
CA GLY A 564 24.55 11.68 -0.40
C GLY A 564 24.38 13.20 -0.55
N ALA A 565 24.93 13.80 -1.62
CA ALA A 565 24.79 15.22 -1.89
C ALA A 565 23.34 15.64 -2.18
N LEU A 566 22.61 14.86 -2.99
CA LEU A 566 21.21 15.12 -3.32
C LEU A 566 20.31 15.03 -2.09
N THR A 567 20.53 14.03 -1.23
CA THR A 567 19.81 13.86 0.03
C THR A 567 20.13 15.00 0.99
N ALA A 568 21.42 15.36 1.17
CA ALA A 568 21.82 16.44 2.06
C ALA A 568 21.22 17.80 1.65
N ILE A 569 21.20 18.12 0.34
CA ILE A 569 20.57 19.34 -0.18
C ILE A 569 19.06 19.33 0.09
N MET A 570 18.39 18.19 -0.14
CA MET A 570 16.96 18.05 0.14
C MET A 570 16.67 18.26 1.63
N THR A 571 17.37 17.54 2.50
CA THR A 571 17.21 17.63 3.96
C THR A 571 17.45 19.05 4.46
N GLY A 572 18.56 19.68 4.08
CA GLY A 572 18.86 21.05 4.51
C GLY A 572 17.83 22.07 4.03
N THR A 573 17.34 21.93 2.79
CA THR A 573 16.30 22.80 2.25
C THR A 573 14.96 22.57 2.96
N ALA A 574 14.58 21.32 3.22
CA ALA A 574 13.35 20.99 3.93
C ALA A 574 13.37 21.51 5.37
N TYR A 575 14.49 21.37 6.09
CA TYR A 575 14.64 21.92 7.44
C TYR A 575 14.59 23.44 7.45
N ALA A 576 15.28 24.11 6.52
CA ALA A 576 15.19 25.56 6.39
C ALA A 576 13.76 26.02 6.11
N THR A 577 13.05 25.31 5.22
CA THR A 577 11.64 25.59 4.90
C THR A 577 10.73 25.38 6.10
N SER A 578 10.98 24.34 6.90
CA SER A 578 10.19 24.04 8.10
C SER A 578 10.41 25.05 9.24
N ALA A 579 11.52 25.80 9.21
CA ALA A 579 11.82 26.84 10.19
C ALA A 579 11.27 28.23 9.81
N GLU A 580 10.94 28.44 8.52
CA GLU A 580 10.23 29.63 8.01
C GLU A 580 8.76 29.63 8.42
#